data_AF-K0QZY4-F1
#
_entry.id   AF-K0QZY4-F1
#
_cell.length_a   1.000
_cell.length_b   1.000
_cell.length_c   1.000
_cell.angle_alpha   90.00
_cell.angle_beta   90.00
_cell.angle_gamma   90.00
#
_symmetry.space_group_name_H-M   'P 1'
#
loop_
_entity.id
_entity.type
_entity.pdbx_description
1 polymer ?
#
loop_
_entity_poly.entity_id
_entity_poly.type
_entity_poly.pdbx_seq_one_letter_code
_entity_poly.pdbx_strand_id
1 'polypeptide(L)'
;MSDETPNPSTGPKAGHGGEQKRTDEERLLDEIAKQKELIDAPPDDAKERIIRRANEKKLGQLEFKYQLMVEKKRLACELLKFQELYGDLYSEPCLICLDDIRVHASANLIEWFNCCGGFICKSCARDVREPGVGTSVDRCPLCRESLHAKTTAEKKAQVMSLAKRGVIWAQSNVGWCMTLGMRGFEIQVQTGMEWINKAAAQNYPAALYALSILYREGIASELERSQGRANELLLEAANLGHVLANSDLADCHQKGADGFEKNPDEFYFRASVAFALDNTHEEAARILGGLHFNKNQILAEPSPYLACYYRNIAASEDTTGSASYFYSKSLLRLAYNDRKTLKGSNELPAAFFWLRKSRDMGCNVAREMLKKWEIFAQKTCGNCGKKVQADEKFKQCSKCKAQWYCSKECQIEAWRAGHKQDCKRATILKFEDYLNAE
;
A
#
# COMPACT_ATOMS: atom_id res chain seq x y z
N MET A 1 11.92 -9.03 -71.15
CA MET A 1 11.19 -8.73 -72.40
C MET A 1 9.77 -9.19 -72.13
N SER A 2 8.87 -8.31 -71.69
CA SER A 2 8.45 -7.12 -72.41
C SER A 2 8.17 -5.96 -71.46
N ASP A 3 8.65 -4.79 -71.87
CA ASP A 3 8.25 -3.47 -71.38
C ASP A 3 6.78 -3.19 -71.69
N GLU A 4 6.09 -2.51 -70.77
CA GLU A 4 5.18 -1.42 -71.13
C GLU A 4 5.04 -0.42 -69.96
N THR A 5 5.26 0.85 -70.29
CA THR A 5 5.46 2.01 -69.42
C THR A 5 4.15 2.64 -68.88
N PRO A 6 4.24 3.53 -67.86
CA PRO A 6 3.14 3.91 -66.96
C PRO A 6 2.51 5.30 -67.29
N ASN A 7 1.31 5.57 -66.75
CA ASN A 7 0.80 6.93 -66.41
C ASN A 7 -0.61 6.88 -65.77
N PRO A 8 -1.12 7.94 -65.11
CA PRO A 8 -0.48 8.85 -64.15
C PRO A 8 -1.29 9.04 -62.85
N SER A 9 -0.66 9.73 -61.91
CA SER A 9 -1.14 10.23 -60.62
C SER A 9 -2.65 10.49 -60.44
N THR A 10 -3.21 9.92 -59.37
CA THR A 10 -4.24 10.57 -58.56
C THR A 10 -3.65 10.91 -57.21
N GLY A 11 -3.52 12.21 -56.93
CA GLY A 11 -3.08 12.73 -55.64
C GLY A 11 -4.00 12.32 -54.48
N PRO A 12 -3.55 12.52 -53.23
CA PRO A 12 -4.17 11.95 -52.06
C PRO A 12 -5.53 12.61 -51.83
N LYS A 13 -6.59 11.80 -51.81
CA LYS A 13 -7.85 12.20 -51.18
C LYS A 13 -7.61 12.34 -49.68
N ALA A 14 -7.35 13.58 -49.25
CA ALA A 14 -7.55 13.99 -47.89
C ALA A 14 -9.02 13.74 -47.52
N GLY A 15 -9.24 12.85 -46.55
CA GLY A 15 -10.57 12.43 -46.17
C GLY A 15 -10.55 11.37 -45.07
N HIS A 16 -10.18 11.78 -43.86
CA HIS A 16 -11.14 11.93 -42.78
C HIS A 16 -10.39 12.18 -41.48
N GLY A 17 -10.79 13.25 -40.78
CA GLY A 17 -10.28 13.57 -39.46
C GLY A 17 -10.42 12.36 -38.55
N GLY A 18 -9.28 11.80 -38.15
CA GLY A 18 -9.25 10.92 -37.01
C GLY A 18 -9.67 11.74 -35.81
N GLU A 19 -10.87 11.53 -35.30
CA GLU A 19 -11.20 11.90 -33.93
C GLU A 19 -10.14 11.25 -33.04
N GLN A 20 -9.20 12.05 -32.53
CA GLN A 20 -8.22 11.60 -31.57
C GLN A 20 -9.00 11.05 -30.39
N LYS A 21 -9.01 9.72 -30.24
CA LYS A 21 -9.78 9.03 -29.21
C LYS A 21 -9.27 9.53 -27.85
N ARG A 22 -10.07 10.37 -27.18
CA ARG A 22 -9.68 11.02 -25.94
C ARG A 22 -9.13 10.02 -24.93
N THR A 23 -8.01 10.38 -24.29
CA THR A 23 -7.37 9.54 -23.29
C THR A 23 -8.26 9.37 -22.07
N ASP A 24 -8.10 8.27 -21.32
CA ASP A 24 -8.90 8.05 -20.11
C ASP A 24 -8.66 9.15 -19.05
N GLU A 25 -7.48 9.77 -19.07
CA GLU A 25 -7.12 10.91 -18.22
C GLU A 25 -7.93 12.15 -18.59
N GLU A 26 -7.98 12.51 -19.87
CA GLU A 26 -8.79 13.63 -20.37
C GLU A 26 -10.27 13.43 -20.04
N ARG A 27 -10.79 12.19 -20.18
CA ARG A 27 -12.19 11.89 -19.85
C ARG A 27 -12.48 12.10 -18.37
N LEU A 28 -11.57 11.67 -17.49
CA LEU A 28 -11.73 11.89 -16.04
C LEU A 28 -11.65 13.37 -15.67
N LEU A 29 -10.74 14.13 -16.27
CA LEU A 29 -10.63 15.58 -16.04
C LEU A 29 -11.91 16.32 -16.44
N ASP A 30 -12.51 15.94 -17.57
CA ASP A 30 -13.81 16.49 -17.98
C ASP A 30 -14.95 16.10 -17.04
N GLU A 31 -15.00 14.85 -16.58
CA GLU A 31 -16.02 14.42 -15.64
C GLU A 31 -15.88 15.18 -14.31
N ILE A 32 -14.65 15.40 -13.85
CA ILE A 32 -14.33 16.24 -12.68
C ILE A 32 -14.78 17.69 -12.92
N ALA A 33 -14.48 18.27 -14.08
CA ALA A 33 -14.86 19.64 -14.41
C ALA A 33 -16.40 19.81 -14.42
N LYS A 34 -17.11 18.93 -15.13
CA LYS A 34 -18.58 18.90 -15.15
C LYS A 34 -19.16 18.74 -13.75
N GLN A 35 -18.56 17.86 -12.94
CA GLN A 35 -19.02 17.63 -11.58
C GLN A 35 -18.80 18.85 -10.68
N LYS A 36 -17.74 19.63 -10.89
CA LYS A 36 -17.48 20.91 -10.20
C LYS A 36 -18.53 21.96 -10.57
N GLU A 37 -18.89 22.07 -11.85
CA GLU A 37 -19.95 22.99 -12.31
C GLU A 37 -21.30 22.71 -11.63
N LEU A 38 -21.64 21.44 -11.42
CA LEU A 38 -22.86 21.03 -10.71
C LEU A 38 -22.89 21.39 -9.21
N ILE A 39 -21.74 21.75 -8.61
CA ILE A 39 -21.60 22.05 -7.18
C ILE A 39 -21.57 23.55 -6.91
N ASP A 40 -21.14 24.35 -7.89
CA ASP A 40 -20.94 25.79 -7.73
C ASP A 40 -22.26 26.58 -7.62
N ALA A 41 -23.41 25.97 -7.96
CA ALA A 41 -24.73 26.54 -7.71
C ALA A 41 -25.07 26.58 -6.19
N PRO A 42 -25.50 27.72 -5.62
CA PRO A 42 -25.94 27.80 -4.23
C PRO A 42 -27.27 27.03 -4.05
N PRO A 43 -27.42 26.21 -2.99
CA PRO A 43 -28.66 25.46 -2.76
C PRO A 43 -29.72 26.35 -2.10
N ASP A 44 -30.86 26.48 -2.76
CA ASP A 44 -32.02 27.27 -2.36
C ASP A 44 -32.90 26.53 -1.33
N ASP A 45 -32.87 25.19 -1.29
CA ASP A 45 -33.69 24.39 -0.37
C ASP A 45 -32.98 23.16 0.25
N ALA A 46 -33.72 22.39 1.06
CA ALA A 46 -33.20 21.19 1.73
C ALA A 46 -32.95 20.02 0.76
N LYS A 47 -33.69 19.94 -0.35
CA LYS A 47 -33.54 18.90 -1.38
C LYS A 47 -32.27 19.16 -2.20
N GLU A 48 -32.00 20.41 -2.54
CA GLU A 48 -30.78 20.84 -3.23
C GLU A 48 -29.53 20.63 -2.38
N ARG A 49 -29.61 20.77 -1.05
CA ARG A 49 -28.50 20.38 -0.14
C ARG A 49 -28.17 18.90 -0.21
N ILE A 50 -29.17 18.03 -0.34
CA ILE A 50 -28.97 16.58 -0.48
C ILE A 50 -28.36 16.24 -1.85
N ILE A 51 -28.85 16.86 -2.92
CA ILE A 51 -28.32 16.69 -4.28
C ILE A 51 -26.87 17.18 -4.35
N ARG A 52 -26.60 18.37 -3.81
CA ARG A 52 -25.26 18.94 -3.69
C ARG A 52 -24.31 17.98 -2.96
N ARG A 53 -24.75 17.43 -1.83
CA ARG A 53 -23.98 16.45 -1.06
C ARG A 53 -23.63 15.20 -1.90
N ALA A 54 -24.57 14.69 -2.68
CA ALA A 54 -24.33 13.56 -3.58
C ALA A 54 -23.33 13.92 -4.69
N ASN A 55 -23.47 15.11 -5.28
CA ASN A 55 -22.56 15.64 -6.31
C ASN A 55 -21.13 15.80 -5.78
N GLU A 56 -20.97 16.33 -4.58
CA GLU A 56 -19.66 16.52 -3.99
C GLU A 56 -19.00 15.19 -3.57
N LYS A 57 -19.79 14.20 -3.12
CA LYS A 57 -19.28 12.83 -2.92
C LYS A 57 -18.79 12.22 -4.24
N LYS A 58 -19.57 12.37 -5.31
CA LYS A 58 -19.19 11.89 -6.65
C LYS A 58 -17.93 12.60 -7.15
N LEU A 59 -17.80 13.91 -6.90
CA LEU A 59 -16.57 14.66 -7.19
C LEU A 59 -15.37 14.02 -6.50
N GLY A 60 -15.49 13.75 -5.19
CA GLY A 60 -14.39 13.14 -4.45
C GLY A 60 -13.99 11.74 -4.94
N GLN A 61 -14.94 10.94 -5.39
CA GLN A 61 -14.67 9.64 -6.04
C GLN A 61 -13.89 9.80 -7.34
N LEU A 62 -14.26 10.80 -8.16
CA LEU A 62 -13.58 11.09 -9.43
C LEU A 62 -12.17 11.64 -9.21
N GLU A 63 -12.01 12.58 -8.27
CA GLU A 63 -10.72 13.13 -7.90
C GLU A 63 -9.78 12.04 -7.37
N PHE A 64 -10.28 11.15 -6.49
CA PHE A 64 -9.49 9.99 -6.05
C PHE A 64 -9.08 9.09 -7.21
N LYS A 65 -10.02 8.75 -8.10
CA LYS A 65 -9.75 7.89 -9.26
C LYS A 65 -8.68 8.50 -10.18
N TYR A 66 -8.75 9.80 -10.42
CA TYR A 66 -7.74 10.54 -11.18
C TYR A 66 -6.37 10.51 -10.48
N GLN A 67 -6.33 10.84 -9.19
CA GLN A 67 -5.09 10.85 -8.39
C GLN A 67 -4.42 9.47 -8.37
N LEU A 68 -5.20 8.40 -8.20
CA LEU A 68 -4.69 7.03 -8.23
C LEU A 68 -4.18 6.62 -9.62
N MET A 69 -4.84 7.07 -10.70
CA MET A 69 -4.36 6.83 -12.06
C MET A 69 -3.02 7.51 -12.31
N VAL A 70 -2.90 8.80 -11.98
CA VAL A 70 -1.66 9.57 -12.12
C VAL A 70 -0.55 8.95 -11.29
N GLU A 71 -0.84 8.54 -10.05
CA GLU A 71 0.16 7.91 -9.18
C GLU A 71 0.64 6.56 -9.72
N LYS A 72 -0.25 5.75 -10.29
CA LYS A 72 0.16 4.50 -10.96
C LYS A 72 1.09 4.76 -12.15
N LYS A 73 0.81 5.79 -12.95
CA LYS A 73 1.70 6.20 -14.05
C LYS A 73 3.05 6.66 -13.53
N ARG A 74 3.07 7.49 -12.48
CA ARG A 74 4.30 7.96 -11.84
C ARG A 74 5.15 6.80 -11.33
N LEU A 75 4.56 5.87 -10.57
CA LEU A 75 5.26 4.70 -10.05
C LEU A 75 5.82 3.82 -11.17
N ALA A 76 5.10 3.65 -12.28
CA ALA A 76 5.60 2.95 -13.45
C ALA A 76 6.81 3.66 -14.08
N CYS A 77 6.80 4.99 -14.17
CA CYS A 77 7.95 5.76 -14.64
C CYS A 77 9.17 5.65 -13.70
N GLU A 78 8.98 5.71 -12.37
CA GLU A 78 10.08 5.52 -11.41
C GLU A 78 10.73 4.14 -11.56
N LEU A 79 9.90 3.13 -11.84
CA LEU A 79 10.35 1.76 -12.00
C LEU A 79 11.10 1.56 -13.34
N LEU A 80 10.69 2.23 -14.41
CA LEU A 80 11.44 2.28 -15.66
C LEU A 80 12.80 2.97 -15.46
N LYS A 81 12.81 4.13 -14.79
CA LYS A 81 14.05 4.82 -14.42
C LYS A 81 14.96 3.93 -13.57
N PHE A 82 14.41 3.15 -12.65
CA PHE A 82 15.17 2.17 -11.88
C PHE A 82 15.83 1.12 -12.77
N GLN A 83 15.09 0.57 -13.74
CA GLN A 83 15.66 -0.41 -14.69
C GLN A 83 16.71 0.20 -15.61
N GLU A 84 16.57 1.47 -16.00
CA GLU A 84 17.61 2.19 -16.75
C GLU A 84 18.91 2.36 -15.95
N LEU A 85 18.80 2.56 -14.64
CA LEU A 85 19.96 2.77 -13.76
C LEU A 85 20.64 1.47 -13.32
N TYR A 86 19.87 0.43 -13.04
CA TYR A 86 20.37 -0.79 -12.39
C TYR A 86 20.20 -2.06 -13.22
N GLY A 87 19.64 -1.95 -14.42
CA GLY A 87 19.36 -3.06 -15.30
C GLY A 87 17.98 -3.70 -15.06
N ASP A 88 17.65 -4.67 -15.91
CA ASP A 88 16.36 -5.32 -15.85
C ASP A 88 16.16 -6.12 -14.57
N LEU A 89 14.94 -6.00 -14.04
CA LEU A 89 14.53 -6.74 -12.86
C LEU A 89 14.30 -8.20 -13.22
N TYR A 90 14.92 -9.10 -12.46
CA TYR A 90 14.74 -10.53 -12.65
C TYR A 90 13.27 -10.93 -12.49
N SER A 91 12.77 -11.70 -13.46
CA SER A 91 11.41 -12.22 -13.45
C SER A 91 11.35 -13.67 -13.94
N GLU A 92 10.37 -14.41 -13.44
CA GLU A 92 10.04 -15.76 -13.86
C GLU A 92 8.52 -15.91 -14.00
N PRO A 93 8.03 -16.68 -14.97
CA PRO A 93 6.61 -16.88 -15.17
C PRO A 93 6.00 -17.69 -14.03
N CYS A 94 4.80 -17.30 -13.59
CA CYS A 94 3.98 -18.08 -12.69
C CYS A 94 3.75 -19.50 -13.25
N LEU A 95 3.99 -20.54 -12.45
CA LEU A 95 3.81 -21.94 -12.89
C LEU A 95 2.34 -22.37 -13.11
N ILE A 96 1.38 -21.44 -13.01
CA ILE A 96 -0.04 -21.67 -13.31
C ILE A 96 -0.53 -20.71 -14.42
N CYS A 97 -0.49 -19.39 -14.18
CA CYS A 97 -1.03 -18.41 -15.13
C CYS A 97 -0.03 -17.94 -16.19
N LEU A 98 1.26 -18.29 -16.06
CA LEU A 98 2.35 -17.88 -16.94
C LEU A 98 2.65 -16.38 -16.99
N ASP A 99 2.00 -15.56 -16.15
CA ASP A 99 2.36 -14.15 -16.00
C ASP A 99 3.75 -14.00 -15.39
N ASP A 100 4.56 -13.10 -15.93
CA ASP A 100 5.90 -12.80 -15.43
C ASP A 100 5.82 -12.16 -14.03
N ILE A 101 6.49 -12.78 -13.06
CA ILE A 101 6.58 -12.29 -11.69
C ILE A 101 8.00 -11.91 -11.39
N ARG A 102 8.18 -10.77 -10.72
CA ARG A 102 9.47 -10.37 -10.14
C ARG A 102 9.73 -11.15 -8.85
N VAL A 103 10.03 -12.43 -9.01
CA VAL A 103 10.12 -13.43 -7.92
C VAL A 103 11.14 -13.10 -6.82
N HIS A 104 12.09 -12.21 -7.09
CA HIS A 104 13.11 -11.80 -6.13
C HIS A 104 12.80 -10.46 -5.45
N ALA A 105 11.75 -9.75 -5.89
CA ALA A 105 11.43 -8.44 -5.36
C ALA A 105 10.80 -8.50 -3.96
N SER A 106 9.79 -9.35 -3.77
CA SER A 106 9.08 -9.49 -2.49
C SER A 106 8.46 -10.88 -2.34
N ALA A 107 8.49 -11.40 -1.11
CA ALA A 107 7.80 -12.63 -0.74
C ALA A 107 6.26 -12.50 -0.83
N ASN A 108 5.72 -11.29 -0.87
CA ASN A 108 4.28 -11.04 -1.02
C ASN A 108 3.79 -11.22 -2.46
N LEU A 109 4.68 -11.41 -3.44
CA LEU A 109 4.29 -11.64 -4.83
C LEU A 109 4.03 -13.11 -5.13
N ILE A 110 4.56 -14.02 -4.30
CA ILE A 110 4.67 -15.44 -4.60
C ILE A 110 4.33 -16.35 -3.42
N GLU A 111 3.95 -17.58 -3.73
CA GLU A 111 3.85 -18.68 -2.76
C GLU A 111 4.85 -19.77 -3.14
N TRP A 112 5.83 -20.02 -2.26
CA TRP A 112 6.81 -21.10 -2.42
C TRP A 112 6.29 -22.43 -1.87
N PHE A 113 6.64 -23.53 -2.54
CA PHE A 113 6.27 -24.87 -2.12
C PHE A 113 7.48 -25.70 -1.69
N ASN A 114 7.58 -26.01 -0.40
CA ASN A 114 8.69 -26.79 0.18
C ASN A 114 8.80 -28.23 -0.37
N CYS A 115 7.72 -28.78 -0.92
CA CYS A 115 7.68 -30.13 -1.47
C CYS A 115 8.48 -30.25 -2.79
N CYS A 116 8.34 -29.29 -3.69
CA CYS A 116 9.00 -29.33 -5.01
C CYS A 116 10.07 -28.26 -5.23
N GLY A 117 10.05 -27.17 -4.45
CA GLY A 117 10.90 -26.01 -4.66
C GLY A 117 10.30 -24.93 -5.56
N GLY A 118 9.17 -25.21 -6.21
CA GLY A 118 8.51 -24.29 -7.15
C GLY A 118 7.68 -23.21 -6.47
N PHE A 119 7.17 -22.27 -7.28
CA PHE A 119 6.31 -21.18 -6.84
C PHE A 119 5.14 -20.92 -7.78
N ILE A 120 4.17 -20.15 -7.30
CA ILE A 120 3.10 -19.54 -8.10
C ILE A 120 2.88 -18.10 -7.62
N CYS A 121 2.22 -17.26 -8.41
CA CYS A 121 1.83 -15.91 -7.98
C CYS A 121 0.82 -15.98 -6.82
N LYS A 122 0.76 -14.94 -5.98
CA LYS A 122 -0.22 -14.87 -4.89
C LYS A 122 -1.67 -14.93 -5.37
N SER A 123 -1.98 -14.47 -6.58
CA SER A 123 -3.34 -14.59 -7.12
C SER A 123 -3.72 -16.05 -7.33
N CYS A 124 -2.91 -16.81 -8.08
CA CYS A 124 -3.14 -18.23 -8.27
C CYS A 124 -3.10 -19.01 -6.95
N ALA A 125 -2.24 -18.60 -5.99
CA ALA A 125 -2.22 -19.23 -4.67
C ALA A 125 -3.53 -19.05 -3.89
N ARG A 126 -4.19 -17.89 -4.03
CA ARG A 126 -5.52 -17.65 -3.45
C ARG A 126 -6.58 -18.47 -4.17
N ASP A 127 -6.58 -18.46 -5.51
CA ASP A 127 -7.58 -19.18 -6.32
C ASP A 127 -7.53 -20.70 -6.05
N VAL A 128 -6.32 -21.27 -5.89
CA VAL A 128 -6.12 -22.68 -5.53
C VAL A 128 -6.64 -23.01 -4.12
N ARG A 129 -6.64 -22.04 -3.20
CA ARG A 129 -7.13 -22.22 -1.82
C ARG A 129 -8.63 -21.97 -1.67
N GLU A 130 -9.30 -21.42 -2.68
CA GLU A 130 -10.73 -21.14 -2.61
C GLU A 130 -11.56 -22.44 -2.64
N PRO A 131 -12.41 -22.70 -1.63
CA PRO A 131 -13.29 -23.86 -1.63
C PRO A 131 -14.29 -23.78 -2.80
N GLY A 132 -14.26 -24.79 -3.69
CA GLY A 132 -15.25 -24.94 -4.77
C GLY A 132 -14.73 -24.78 -6.20
N VAL A 133 -13.46 -24.41 -6.42
CA VAL A 133 -12.87 -24.20 -7.77
C VAL A 133 -11.95 -25.38 -8.20
N GLY A 134 -12.20 -26.58 -7.68
CA GLY A 134 -11.80 -27.83 -8.37
C GLY A 134 -10.40 -28.41 -8.10
N THR A 135 -9.60 -27.88 -7.17
CA THR A 135 -8.39 -28.59 -6.68
C THR A 135 -8.47 -28.77 -5.17
N SER A 136 -8.22 -30.00 -4.69
CA SER A 136 -8.11 -30.27 -3.26
C SER A 136 -7.02 -29.37 -2.64
N VAL A 137 -7.41 -28.47 -1.73
CA VAL A 137 -6.52 -27.54 -0.99
C VAL A 137 -5.38 -28.29 -0.25
N ASP A 138 -5.54 -29.61 -0.09
CA ASP A 138 -4.63 -30.50 0.60
C ASP A 138 -3.45 -31.01 -0.25
N ARG A 139 -3.32 -30.59 -1.52
CA ARG A 139 -2.21 -31.03 -2.39
C ARG A 139 -1.55 -29.86 -3.10
N CYS A 140 -0.24 -29.99 -3.31
CA CYS A 140 0.53 -29.03 -4.07
C CYS A 140 0.04 -28.99 -5.52
N PRO A 141 -0.28 -27.81 -6.08
CA PRO A 141 -0.74 -27.71 -7.47
C PRO A 141 0.35 -28.11 -8.48
N LEU A 142 1.62 -28.13 -8.07
CA LEU A 142 2.75 -28.42 -8.95
C LEU A 142 3.17 -29.89 -8.92
N CYS A 143 3.35 -30.49 -7.74
CA CYS A 143 3.84 -31.87 -7.60
C CYS A 143 2.83 -32.85 -7.00
N ARG A 144 1.61 -32.39 -6.66
CA ARG A 144 0.53 -33.20 -6.05
C ARG A 144 0.86 -33.83 -4.69
N GLU A 145 2.01 -33.51 -4.10
CA GLU A 145 2.36 -33.90 -2.73
C GLU A 145 1.36 -33.29 -1.74
N SER A 146 1.04 -34.02 -0.67
CA SER A 146 0.16 -33.50 0.36
C SER A 146 0.73 -32.24 1.05
N LEU A 147 -0.13 -31.25 1.22
CA LEU A 147 0.09 -30.01 1.97
C LEU A 147 -0.48 -30.07 3.40
N HIS A 148 -0.87 -31.25 3.89
CA HIS A 148 -1.30 -31.41 5.27
C HIS A 148 -0.24 -30.90 6.26
N ALA A 149 -0.67 -30.58 7.48
CA ALA A 149 0.18 -30.01 8.51
C ALA A 149 1.39 -30.91 8.80
N LYS A 150 2.56 -30.48 8.31
CA LYS A 150 3.85 -31.11 8.61
C LYS A 150 4.42 -30.61 9.92
N THR A 151 5.06 -31.50 10.65
CA THR A 151 5.86 -31.17 11.83
C THR A 151 7.00 -30.22 11.47
N THR A 152 7.52 -29.50 12.46
CA THR A 152 8.68 -28.62 12.28
C THR A 152 9.90 -29.39 11.74
N ALA A 153 10.11 -30.62 12.22
CA ALA A 153 11.20 -31.48 11.76
C ALA A 153 11.07 -31.87 10.29
N GLU A 154 9.86 -32.22 9.83
CA GLU A 154 9.60 -32.52 8.42
C GLU A 154 9.81 -31.28 7.54
N LYS A 155 9.28 -30.11 7.93
CA LYS A 155 9.48 -28.86 7.19
C LYS A 155 10.97 -28.50 7.09
N LYS A 156 11.72 -28.65 8.18
CA LYS A 156 13.18 -28.51 8.23
C LYS A 156 13.87 -29.46 7.25
N ALA A 157 13.52 -30.75 7.26
CA ALA A 157 14.10 -31.73 6.36
C ALA A 157 13.82 -31.41 4.88
N GLN A 158 12.61 -30.95 4.56
CA GLN A 158 12.23 -30.56 3.20
C GLN A 158 13.04 -29.36 2.70
N VAL A 159 13.08 -28.26 3.47
CA VAL A 159 13.84 -27.07 3.06
C VAL A 159 15.35 -27.37 2.97
N MET A 160 15.88 -28.22 3.85
CA MET A 160 17.27 -28.70 3.76
C MET A 160 17.54 -29.51 2.49
N SER A 161 16.60 -30.38 2.09
CA SER A 161 16.71 -31.14 0.84
C SER A 161 16.76 -30.21 -0.38
N LEU A 162 15.91 -29.18 -0.41
CA LEU A 162 15.91 -28.16 -1.46
C LEU A 162 17.22 -27.35 -1.49
N ALA A 163 17.71 -26.91 -0.34
CA ALA A 163 18.97 -26.16 -0.25
C ALA A 163 20.17 -26.98 -0.77
N LYS A 164 20.23 -28.28 -0.43
CA LYS A 164 21.26 -29.22 -0.92
C LYS A 164 21.18 -29.44 -2.43
N ARG A 165 19.99 -29.35 -3.02
CA ARG A 165 19.76 -29.43 -4.48
C ARG A 165 20.09 -28.14 -5.23
N GLY A 166 20.48 -27.07 -4.53
CA GLY A 166 20.82 -25.80 -5.17
C GLY A 166 19.66 -24.80 -5.30
N VAL A 167 18.50 -25.07 -4.70
CA VAL A 167 17.36 -24.14 -4.76
C VAL A 167 17.69 -22.86 -3.98
N ILE A 168 17.86 -21.75 -4.71
CA ILE A 168 18.44 -20.50 -4.22
C ILE A 168 17.69 -19.93 -3.00
N TRP A 169 16.36 -19.80 -3.10
CA TRP A 169 15.55 -19.30 -1.99
C TRP A 169 15.63 -20.19 -0.75
N ALA A 170 15.79 -21.51 -0.93
CA ALA A 170 15.91 -22.47 0.15
C ALA A 170 17.28 -22.39 0.82
N GLN A 171 18.37 -22.17 0.06
CA GLN A 171 19.70 -21.92 0.62
C GLN A 171 19.69 -20.67 1.52
N SER A 172 19.13 -19.57 1.03
CA SER A 172 18.95 -18.35 1.81
C SER A 172 18.12 -18.59 3.08
N ASN A 173 16.99 -19.30 2.96
CA ASN A 173 16.11 -19.58 4.09
C ASN A 173 16.76 -20.47 5.16
N VAL A 174 17.43 -21.56 4.75
CA VAL A 174 18.17 -22.46 5.63
C VAL A 174 19.26 -21.69 6.35
N GLY A 175 20.04 -20.91 5.61
CA GLY A 175 21.12 -20.12 6.18
C GLY A 175 20.63 -19.17 7.26
N TRP A 176 19.58 -18.38 6.96
CA TRP A 176 18.95 -17.49 7.92
C TRP A 176 18.42 -18.22 9.18
N CYS A 177 17.75 -19.36 9.00
CA CYS A 177 17.22 -20.14 10.12
C CYS A 177 18.32 -20.73 11.00
N MET A 178 19.43 -21.21 10.40
CA MET A 178 20.60 -21.70 11.13
C MET A 178 21.31 -20.59 11.89
N THR A 179 21.45 -19.41 11.29
CA THR A 179 22.12 -18.28 11.94
C THR A 179 21.38 -17.79 13.17
N LEU A 180 20.04 -17.81 13.16
CA LEU A 180 19.20 -17.30 14.25
C LEU A 180 18.54 -18.37 15.13
N GLY A 181 18.73 -19.65 14.84
CA GLY A 181 18.13 -20.75 15.62
C GLY A 181 16.60 -20.82 15.52
N MET A 182 16.04 -20.61 14.33
CA MET A 182 14.58 -20.57 14.10
C MET A 182 14.06 -21.81 13.38
N ARG A 183 12.72 -22.02 13.40
CA ARG A 183 12.03 -23.05 12.61
C ARG A 183 12.61 -24.47 12.78
N GLY A 184 13.08 -24.79 13.98
CA GLY A 184 13.66 -26.09 14.35
C GLY A 184 15.16 -26.26 14.00
N PHE A 185 15.82 -25.21 13.53
CA PHE A 185 17.27 -25.18 13.39
C PHE A 185 17.93 -24.75 14.69
N GLU A 186 19.08 -25.36 15.00
CA GLU A 186 19.96 -24.93 16.08
C GLU A 186 20.86 -23.80 15.57
N ILE A 187 21.30 -22.93 16.48
CA ILE A 187 22.19 -21.81 16.15
C ILE A 187 23.53 -22.37 15.65
N GLN A 188 23.84 -22.10 14.37
CA GLN A 188 25.06 -22.50 13.68
C GLN A 188 25.48 -21.37 12.75
N VAL A 189 26.06 -20.31 13.31
CA VAL A 189 26.29 -19.03 12.60
C VAL A 189 27.15 -19.21 11.34
N GLN A 190 28.30 -19.88 11.45
CA GLN A 190 29.21 -20.07 10.31
C GLN A 190 28.56 -20.91 9.19
N THR A 191 27.99 -22.07 9.53
CA THR A 191 27.27 -22.91 8.56
C THR A 191 26.09 -22.17 7.92
N GLY A 192 25.36 -21.38 8.71
CA GLY A 192 24.27 -20.55 8.21
C GLY A 192 24.75 -19.52 7.21
N MET A 193 25.83 -18.80 7.53
CA MET A 193 26.49 -17.84 6.65
C MET A 193 26.97 -18.48 5.34
N GLU A 194 27.54 -19.69 5.38
CA GLU A 194 27.92 -20.42 4.16
C GLU A 194 26.72 -20.65 3.22
N TRP A 195 25.56 -21.02 3.77
CA TRP A 195 24.35 -21.19 2.97
C TRP A 195 23.81 -19.87 2.41
N ILE A 196 23.83 -18.79 3.19
CA ILE A 196 23.42 -17.46 2.69
C ILE A 196 24.39 -17.01 1.59
N ASN A 197 25.71 -17.18 1.78
CA ASN A 197 26.73 -16.82 0.80
C ASN A 197 26.57 -17.61 -0.52
N LYS A 198 26.16 -18.88 -0.49
CA LYS A 198 25.84 -19.65 -1.71
C LYS A 198 24.69 -19.04 -2.51
N ALA A 199 23.67 -18.53 -1.84
CA ALA A 199 22.57 -17.82 -2.50
C ALA A 199 23.00 -16.42 -2.97
N ALA A 200 23.75 -15.69 -2.14
CA ALA A 200 24.28 -14.37 -2.48
C ALA A 200 25.22 -14.39 -3.69
N ALA A 201 26.06 -15.43 -3.83
CA ALA A 201 26.94 -15.61 -4.99
C ALA A 201 26.19 -15.81 -6.32
N GLN A 202 24.87 -16.05 -6.27
CA GLN A 202 23.97 -16.11 -7.43
C GLN A 202 23.18 -14.80 -7.59
N ASN A 203 23.63 -13.72 -6.95
CA ASN A 203 22.97 -12.41 -6.89
C ASN A 203 21.53 -12.49 -6.37
N TYR A 204 21.25 -13.39 -5.42
CA TYR A 204 19.92 -13.51 -4.83
C TYR A 204 19.65 -12.37 -3.84
N PRO A 205 18.74 -11.43 -4.12
CA PRO A 205 18.65 -10.18 -3.37
C PRO A 205 18.27 -10.35 -1.90
N ALA A 206 17.42 -11.33 -1.58
CA ALA A 206 17.05 -11.62 -0.20
C ALA A 206 18.22 -12.21 0.61
N ALA A 207 19.17 -12.91 -0.02
CA ALA A 207 20.39 -13.38 0.66
C ALA A 207 21.38 -12.24 0.89
N LEU A 208 21.57 -11.36 -0.10
CA LEU A 208 22.39 -10.16 0.05
C LEU A 208 21.86 -9.27 1.18
N TYR A 209 20.55 -9.04 1.22
CA TYR A 209 19.90 -8.31 2.30
C TYR A 209 20.00 -9.02 3.66
N ALA A 210 19.93 -10.35 3.70
CA ALA A 210 20.17 -11.10 4.93
C ALA A 210 21.60 -10.87 5.44
N LEU A 211 22.61 -10.97 4.57
CA LEU A 211 23.99 -10.67 4.95
C LEU A 211 24.18 -9.21 5.40
N SER A 212 23.50 -8.25 4.78
CA SER A 212 23.59 -6.85 5.21
C SER A 212 23.09 -6.67 6.64
N ILE A 213 21.98 -7.31 7.02
CA ILE A 213 21.48 -7.29 8.40
C ILE A 213 22.49 -7.94 9.35
N LEU A 214 23.03 -9.10 8.98
CA LEU A 214 23.99 -9.82 9.83
C LEU A 214 25.27 -9.01 10.08
N TYR A 215 25.83 -8.36 9.06
CA TYR A 215 27.00 -7.49 9.24
C TYR A 215 26.67 -6.20 9.99
N ARG A 216 25.46 -5.65 9.85
CA ARG A 216 25.02 -4.45 10.57
C ARG A 216 24.88 -4.71 12.07
N GLU A 217 24.24 -5.83 12.42
CA GLU A 217 23.92 -6.16 13.82
C GLU A 217 25.04 -6.92 14.52
N GLY A 218 25.86 -7.66 13.76
CA GLY A 218 26.84 -8.62 14.29
C GLY A 218 26.15 -9.78 15.03
N ILE A 219 26.92 -10.81 15.38
CA ILE A 219 26.44 -11.91 16.23
C ILE A 219 27.52 -12.23 17.24
N ALA A 220 27.35 -11.73 18.48
CA ALA A 220 28.21 -12.02 19.63
C ALA A 220 29.69 -12.27 19.25
N SER A 221 30.26 -13.39 19.67
CA SER A 221 31.63 -13.82 19.35
C SER A 221 31.79 -14.48 17.97
N GLU A 222 30.71 -14.62 17.19
CA GLU A 222 30.68 -15.39 15.95
C GLU A 222 30.81 -14.51 14.69
N LEU A 223 30.35 -13.26 14.75
CA LEU A 223 30.40 -12.32 13.64
C LEU A 223 30.56 -10.89 14.14
N GLU A 224 31.66 -10.26 13.78
CA GLU A 224 31.89 -8.85 14.05
C GLU A 224 31.00 -7.95 13.19
N ARG A 225 30.61 -6.80 13.75
CA ARG A 225 29.88 -5.76 13.02
C ARG A 225 30.78 -5.13 11.96
N SER A 226 30.23 -4.94 10.76
CA SER A 226 30.87 -4.22 9.68
C SER A 226 29.86 -3.37 8.91
N GLN A 227 29.79 -2.08 9.24
CA GLN A 227 28.86 -1.16 8.60
C GLN A 227 29.15 -1.01 7.09
N GLY A 228 30.42 -0.94 6.69
CA GLY A 228 30.80 -0.81 5.28
C GLY A 228 30.30 -1.99 4.43
N ARG A 229 30.56 -3.23 4.87
CA ARG A 229 30.05 -4.42 4.18
C ARG A 229 28.53 -4.48 4.20
N ALA A 230 27.90 -4.13 5.31
CA ALA A 230 26.46 -4.09 5.41
C ALA A 230 25.86 -3.14 4.36
N ASN A 231 26.45 -1.96 4.19
CA ASN A 231 25.99 -0.96 3.22
C ASN A 231 26.18 -1.42 1.76
N GLU A 232 27.33 -2.03 1.44
CA GLU A 232 27.60 -2.59 0.11
C GLU A 232 26.54 -3.63 -0.27
N LEU A 233 26.27 -4.59 0.62
CA LEU A 233 25.28 -5.65 0.41
C LEU A 233 23.84 -5.11 0.37
N LEU A 234 23.53 -4.09 1.19
CA LEU A 234 22.22 -3.42 1.17
C LEU A 234 21.99 -2.72 -0.18
N LEU A 235 22.99 -1.99 -0.67
CA LEU A 235 22.95 -1.32 -1.98
C LEU A 235 22.77 -2.34 -3.10
N GLU A 236 23.52 -3.44 -3.08
CA GLU A 236 23.43 -4.49 -4.08
C GLU A 236 22.02 -5.13 -4.09
N ALA A 237 21.51 -5.52 -2.93
CA ALA A 237 20.15 -6.07 -2.81
C ALA A 237 19.08 -5.07 -3.29
N ALA A 238 19.22 -3.79 -2.92
CA ALA A 238 18.30 -2.74 -3.34
C ALA A 238 18.33 -2.52 -4.85
N ASN A 239 19.51 -2.49 -5.46
CA ASN A 239 19.70 -2.31 -6.90
C ASN A 239 19.22 -3.52 -7.72
N LEU A 240 19.16 -4.71 -7.12
CA LEU A 240 18.50 -5.88 -7.71
C LEU A 240 16.98 -5.91 -7.49
N GLY A 241 16.41 -4.83 -6.94
CA GLY A 241 14.97 -4.68 -6.77
C GLY A 241 14.38 -5.38 -5.54
N HIS A 242 15.18 -5.68 -4.51
CA HIS A 242 14.63 -6.20 -3.26
C HIS A 242 13.84 -5.11 -2.54
N VAL A 243 12.56 -5.36 -2.26
CA VAL A 243 11.64 -4.37 -1.70
C VAL A 243 12.06 -3.91 -0.31
N LEU A 244 12.41 -4.86 0.58
CA LEU A 244 12.85 -4.50 1.94
C LEU A 244 14.17 -3.70 1.93
N ALA A 245 15.10 -4.04 1.03
CA ALA A 245 16.36 -3.32 0.92
C ALA A 245 16.15 -1.88 0.41
N ASN A 246 15.24 -1.68 -0.57
CA ASN A 246 14.89 -0.34 -1.03
C ASN A 246 14.20 0.49 0.08
N SER A 247 13.31 -0.10 0.88
CA SER A 247 12.70 0.61 2.01
C SER A 247 13.70 0.96 3.11
N ASP A 248 14.61 0.04 3.47
CA ASP A 248 15.69 0.31 4.43
C ASP A 248 16.60 1.43 3.91
N LEU A 249 17.00 1.37 2.63
CA LEU A 249 17.85 2.40 2.02
C LEU A 249 17.16 3.76 1.95
N ALA A 250 15.84 3.78 1.70
CA ALA A 250 15.03 5.00 1.78
C ALA A 250 15.11 5.61 3.18
N ASP A 251 14.94 4.80 4.23
CA ASP A 251 15.03 5.25 5.63
C ASP A 251 16.43 5.77 6.00
N CYS A 252 17.49 5.10 5.53
CA CYS A 252 18.88 5.58 5.68
C CYS A 252 19.05 6.97 5.08
N HIS A 253 18.57 7.20 3.84
CA HIS A 253 18.63 8.51 3.19
C HIS A 253 17.68 9.56 3.79
N GLN A 254 16.57 9.15 4.39
CA GLN A 254 15.69 10.06 5.13
C GLN A 254 16.42 10.64 6.35
N LYS A 255 17.10 9.77 7.09
CA LYS A 255 17.74 10.09 8.37
C LYS A 255 19.15 10.65 8.22
N GLY A 256 19.84 10.31 7.12
CA GLY A 256 21.28 10.53 7.00
C GLY A 256 22.05 9.66 8.00
N ALA A 257 21.72 8.37 8.04
CA ALA A 257 22.20 7.42 9.04
C ALA A 257 22.94 6.24 8.41
N ASP A 258 23.61 5.44 9.25
CA ASP A 258 24.28 4.19 8.85
C ASP A 258 25.34 4.36 7.76
N GLY A 259 25.94 5.55 7.64
CA GLY A 259 26.95 5.86 6.63
C GLY A 259 26.38 6.38 5.31
N PHE A 260 25.06 6.59 5.22
CA PHE A 260 24.41 7.25 4.08
C PHE A 260 24.12 8.71 4.40
N GLU A 261 24.38 9.59 3.44
CA GLU A 261 24.00 11.00 3.57
C GLU A 261 22.49 11.20 3.40
N LYS A 262 21.99 12.27 4.02
CA LYS A 262 20.59 12.64 3.87
C LYS A 262 20.31 13.06 2.43
N ASN A 263 19.46 12.31 1.74
CA ASN A 263 19.11 12.57 0.34
C ASN A 263 17.59 12.45 0.16
N PRO A 264 16.84 13.57 0.11
CA PRO A 264 15.39 13.56 -0.03
C PRO A 264 14.89 12.94 -1.35
N ASP A 265 15.63 13.10 -2.44
CA ASP A 265 15.28 12.56 -3.75
C ASP A 265 15.44 11.04 -3.77
N GLU A 266 16.58 10.54 -3.27
CA GLU A 266 16.83 9.11 -3.16
C GLU A 266 15.87 8.43 -2.18
N PHE A 267 15.56 9.10 -1.06
CA PHE A 267 14.52 8.65 -0.12
C PHE A 267 13.16 8.44 -0.82
N TYR A 268 12.72 9.42 -1.61
CA TYR A 268 11.43 9.32 -2.31
C TYR A 268 11.46 8.30 -3.45
N PHE A 269 12.56 8.26 -4.19
CA PHE A 269 12.79 7.32 -5.28
C PHE A 269 12.77 5.87 -4.79
N ARG A 270 13.57 5.53 -3.77
CA ARG A 270 13.65 4.18 -3.21
C ARG A 270 12.34 3.71 -2.60
N ALA A 271 11.63 4.58 -1.88
CA ALA A 271 10.29 4.26 -1.37
C ALA A 271 9.27 4.05 -2.50
N SER A 272 9.34 4.84 -3.58
CA SER A 272 8.49 4.68 -4.75
C SER A 272 8.76 3.36 -5.47
N VAL A 273 10.03 3.00 -5.66
CA VAL A 273 10.44 1.73 -6.28
C VAL A 273 9.97 0.54 -5.44
N ALA A 274 10.19 0.58 -4.12
CA ALA A 274 9.71 -0.46 -3.21
C ALA A 274 8.19 -0.68 -3.32
N PHE A 275 7.41 0.39 -3.34
CA PHE A 275 5.95 0.29 -3.51
C PHE A 275 5.54 -0.13 -4.93
N ALA A 276 6.26 0.31 -5.97
CA ALA A 276 5.98 -0.09 -7.36
C ALA A 276 6.25 -1.59 -7.60
N LEU A 277 7.23 -2.15 -6.90
CA LEU A 277 7.56 -3.57 -6.92
C LEU A 277 6.56 -4.42 -6.12
N ASP A 278 6.10 -3.91 -4.99
CA ASP A 278 5.10 -4.54 -4.13
C ASP A 278 4.16 -3.49 -3.53
N ASN A 279 2.98 -3.34 -4.13
CA ASN A 279 1.98 -2.35 -3.72
C ASN A 279 1.27 -2.69 -2.40
N THR A 280 1.64 -3.80 -1.76
CA THR A 280 1.19 -4.18 -0.42
C THR A 280 2.24 -3.90 0.64
N HIS A 281 3.44 -3.47 0.24
CA HIS A 281 4.53 -3.26 1.18
C HIS A 281 4.23 -2.11 2.15
N GLU A 282 3.98 -2.47 3.42
CA GLU A 282 3.55 -1.57 4.48
C GLU A 282 4.48 -0.37 4.66
N GLU A 283 5.79 -0.60 4.69
CA GLU A 283 6.75 0.45 5.06
C GLU A 283 6.88 1.51 3.97
N ALA A 284 6.95 1.09 2.70
CA ALA A 284 6.90 2.01 1.57
C ALA A 284 5.57 2.78 1.52
N ALA A 285 4.44 2.10 1.77
CA ALA A 285 3.14 2.77 1.87
C ALA A 285 3.12 3.78 3.03
N ARG A 286 3.68 3.45 4.20
CA ARG A 286 3.80 4.35 5.35
C ARG A 286 4.59 5.62 4.99
N ILE A 287 5.71 5.45 4.28
CA ILE A 287 6.56 6.54 3.80
C ILE A 287 5.79 7.45 2.83
N LEU A 288 5.24 6.89 1.74
CA LEU A 288 4.53 7.64 0.71
C LEU A 288 3.28 8.33 1.28
N GLY A 289 2.54 7.65 2.15
CA GLY A 289 1.40 8.22 2.86
C GLY A 289 1.80 9.33 3.84
N GLY A 290 2.99 9.26 4.42
CA GLY A 290 3.60 10.34 5.20
C GLY A 290 3.90 11.58 4.36
N LEU A 291 4.50 11.38 3.18
CA LEU A 291 4.83 12.44 2.23
C LEU A 291 3.58 13.14 1.69
N HIS A 292 2.53 12.41 1.34
CA HIS A 292 1.28 13.03 0.90
C HIS A 292 0.43 13.62 2.05
N PHE A 293 0.78 13.38 3.32
CA PHE A 293 -0.01 13.87 4.45
C PHE A 293 0.18 15.34 4.73
N ASN A 294 1.30 15.98 4.39
CA ASN A 294 1.53 17.41 4.62
C ASN A 294 2.39 17.98 3.48
N LYS A 295 2.24 19.27 3.19
CA LYS A 295 3.18 19.95 2.29
C LYS A 295 4.57 19.86 2.89
N ASN A 296 5.53 19.47 2.06
CA ASN A 296 6.91 19.28 2.46
C ASN A 296 7.82 19.68 1.30
N GLN A 297 9.14 19.60 1.51
CA GLN A 297 10.12 20.04 0.51
C GLN A 297 10.24 19.07 -0.67
N ILE A 298 9.85 17.81 -0.50
CA ILE A 298 9.96 16.74 -1.50
C ILE A 298 8.76 16.78 -2.46
N LEU A 299 7.55 16.83 -1.89
CA LEU A 299 6.31 16.90 -2.65
C LEU A 299 5.68 18.29 -2.54
N ALA A 300 5.78 19.04 -3.65
CA ALA A 300 5.18 20.36 -3.76
C ALA A 300 3.63 20.30 -3.68
N GLU A 301 3.03 19.24 -4.21
CA GLU A 301 1.57 19.02 -4.29
C GLU A 301 1.17 17.69 -3.62
N PRO A 302 1.06 17.65 -2.27
CA PRO A 302 0.56 16.48 -1.57
C PRO A 302 -0.94 16.26 -1.83
N SER A 303 -1.36 14.99 -1.86
CA SER A 303 -2.75 14.61 -2.12
C SER A 303 -3.34 13.94 -0.88
N PRO A 304 -4.34 14.54 -0.20
CA PRO A 304 -5.00 13.90 0.95
C PRO A 304 -5.59 12.52 0.61
N TYR A 305 -6.01 12.34 -0.65
CA TYR A 305 -6.47 11.06 -1.16
C TYR A 305 -5.36 10.00 -1.18
N LEU A 306 -4.19 10.34 -1.73
CA LEU A 306 -3.04 9.42 -1.73
C LEU A 306 -2.53 9.18 -0.30
N ALA A 307 -2.57 10.19 0.58
CA ALA A 307 -2.25 10.02 2.00
C ALA A 307 -3.16 8.98 2.67
N CYS A 308 -4.46 9.04 2.40
CA CYS A 308 -5.43 8.05 2.89
C CYS A 308 -5.21 6.67 2.27
N TYR A 309 -5.02 6.59 0.94
CA TYR A 309 -4.77 5.34 0.22
C TYR A 309 -3.56 4.60 0.79
N TYR A 310 -2.41 5.25 0.83
CA TYR A 310 -1.17 4.66 1.30
C TYR A 310 -1.23 4.28 2.78
N ARG A 311 -1.74 5.16 3.65
CA ARG A 311 -1.84 4.85 5.09
C ARG A 311 -2.90 3.78 5.39
N ASN A 312 -3.89 3.59 4.51
CA ASN A 312 -4.86 2.51 4.67
C ASN A 312 -4.23 1.14 4.39
N ILE A 313 -3.33 1.04 3.41
CA ILE A 313 -2.54 -0.17 3.15
C ILE A 313 -1.78 -0.56 4.42
N ALA A 314 -1.02 0.36 4.99
CA ALA A 314 -0.31 0.12 6.26
C ALA A 314 -1.25 -0.20 7.43
N ALA A 315 -2.41 0.46 7.51
CA ALA A 315 -3.39 0.21 8.57
C ALA A 315 -4.13 -1.14 8.46
N SER A 316 -4.05 -1.82 7.32
CA SER A 316 -4.77 -3.07 7.08
C SER A 316 -4.15 -4.26 7.83
N GLU A 317 -2.83 -4.26 8.01
CA GLU A 317 -2.08 -5.30 8.73
C GLU A 317 -1.54 -4.82 10.10
N ASP A 318 -1.99 -3.64 10.54
CA ASP A 318 -1.52 -3.01 11.76
C ASP A 318 -1.81 -3.85 13.01
N THR A 319 -0.73 -4.17 13.74
CA THR A 319 -0.78 -4.89 15.02
C THR A 319 -0.47 -3.99 16.22
N THR A 320 0.11 -2.82 15.99
CA THR A 320 0.59 -1.90 17.05
C THR A 320 -0.40 -0.76 17.32
N GLY A 321 -1.33 -0.54 16.40
CA GLY A 321 -2.22 0.60 16.36
C GLY A 321 -1.59 1.86 15.76
N SER A 322 -0.28 1.88 15.49
CA SER A 322 0.40 3.08 15.00
C SER A 322 -0.09 3.49 13.61
N ALA A 323 -0.17 2.54 12.66
CA ALA A 323 -0.62 2.82 11.31
C ALA A 323 -2.10 3.24 11.28
N SER A 324 -2.95 2.59 12.08
CA SER A 324 -4.36 2.95 12.28
C SER A 324 -4.51 4.37 12.84
N TYR A 325 -3.64 4.79 13.76
CA TYR A 325 -3.59 6.17 14.26
C TYR A 325 -3.27 7.15 13.13
N PHE A 326 -2.22 6.93 12.35
CA PHE A 326 -1.87 7.82 11.24
C PHE A 326 -2.93 7.84 10.13
N TYR A 327 -3.57 6.72 9.85
CA TYR A 327 -4.67 6.67 8.91
C TYR A 327 -5.87 7.50 9.39
N SER A 328 -6.22 7.41 10.69
CA SER A 328 -7.28 8.25 11.27
C SER A 328 -7.02 9.75 11.09
N LYS A 329 -5.77 10.20 11.22
CA LYS A 329 -5.39 11.61 10.98
C LYS A 329 -5.54 12.00 9.52
N SER A 330 -5.30 11.07 8.59
CA SER A 330 -5.40 11.30 7.15
C SER A 330 -6.85 11.47 6.72
N LEU A 331 -7.73 10.62 7.26
CA LEU A 331 -9.18 10.79 7.13
C LEU A 331 -9.63 12.14 7.69
N LEU A 332 -9.09 12.55 8.84
CA LEU A 332 -9.37 13.88 9.39
C LEU A 332 -8.88 15.00 8.48
N ARG A 333 -7.67 14.88 7.91
CA ARG A 333 -7.13 15.86 6.96
C ARG A 333 -7.99 15.92 5.71
N LEU A 334 -8.43 14.79 5.17
CA LEU A 334 -9.31 14.72 4.01
C LEU A 334 -10.63 15.49 4.27
N ALA A 335 -11.16 15.39 5.49
CA ALA A 335 -12.36 16.14 5.90
C ALA A 335 -12.15 17.67 5.99
N TYR A 336 -10.93 18.14 6.27
CA TYR A 336 -10.65 19.55 6.62
C TYR A 336 -9.66 20.28 5.71
N ASN A 337 -9.18 19.70 4.62
CA ASN A 337 -8.15 20.32 3.78
C ASN A 337 -8.58 21.68 3.19
N ASP A 338 -7.61 22.59 3.06
CA ASP A 338 -7.73 24.05 2.87
C ASP A 338 -8.84 24.51 1.89
N ARG A 339 -9.75 25.35 2.41
CA ARG A 339 -10.75 26.20 1.72
C ARG A 339 -11.85 25.56 0.86
N LYS A 340 -11.79 24.26 0.58
CA LYS A 340 -12.92 23.51 0.05
C LYS A 340 -13.02 22.24 0.88
N THR A 341 -13.86 22.29 1.92
CA THR A 341 -14.43 21.07 2.50
C THR A 341 -14.83 20.21 1.30
N LEU A 342 -14.39 18.96 1.25
CA LEU A 342 -15.16 17.90 0.60
C LEU A 342 -16.49 17.85 1.34
N LYS A 343 -17.35 18.84 1.10
CA LYS A 343 -18.76 18.78 1.43
C LYS A 343 -19.26 17.54 0.66
N GLY A 344 -20.20 16.77 1.19
CA GLY A 344 -20.58 15.49 0.57
C GLY A 344 -20.41 14.28 1.45
N SER A 345 -19.21 14.12 2.03
CA SER A 345 -18.86 13.05 2.95
C SER A 345 -18.37 13.60 4.27
N ASN A 346 -18.81 13.01 5.39
CA ASN A 346 -18.20 13.30 6.67
C ASN A 346 -17.32 12.09 7.03
N GLU A 347 -16.00 12.27 6.97
CA GLU A 347 -15.01 11.24 7.30
C GLU A 347 -14.83 11.07 8.82
N LEU A 348 -15.38 11.98 9.65
CA LEU A 348 -15.23 11.93 11.10
C LEU A 348 -15.64 10.57 11.70
N PRO A 349 -16.79 9.95 11.35
CA PRO A 349 -17.12 8.62 11.84
C PRO A 349 -16.04 7.58 11.54
N ALA A 350 -15.44 7.59 10.34
CA ALA A 350 -14.36 6.68 9.97
C ALA A 350 -13.07 7.02 10.73
N ALA A 351 -12.72 8.30 10.84
CA ALA A 351 -11.54 8.74 11.59
C ALA A 351 -11.61 8.30 13.07
N PHE A 352 -12.76 8.49 13.73
CA PHE A 352 -12.99 8.00 15.08
C PHE A 352 -12.96 6.48 15.19
N PHE A 353 -13.50 5.75 14.21
CA PHE A 353 -13.44 4.28 14.18
C PHE A 353 -11.98 3.79 14.17
N TRP A 354 -11.16 4.30 13.24
CA TRP A 354 -9.76 3.92 13.15
C TRP A 354 -8.92 4.37 14.35
N LEU A 355 -9.23 5.53 14.94
CA LEU A 355 -8.58 5.99 16.15
C LEU A 355 -8.90 5.11 17.37
N ARG A 356 -10.14 4.60 17.47
CA ARG A 356 -10.51 3.62 18.50
C ARG A 356 -9.85 2.27 18.26
N LYS A 357 -9.83 1.78 17.01
CA LYS A 357 -9.12 0.55 16.64
C LYS A 357 -7.65 0.61 17.06
N SER A 358 -6.99 1.73 16.78
CA SER A 358 -5.63 2.02 17.22
C SER A 358 -5.45 1.97 18.74
N ARG A 359 -6.34 2.61 19.50
CA ARG A 359 -6.35 2.55 20.97
C ARG A 359 -6.53 1.12 21.47
N ASP A 360 -7.42 0.35 20.85
CA ASP A 360 -7.76 -1.01 21.26
C ASP A 360 -6.60 -1.99 20.99
N MET A 361 -5.69 -1.66 20.07
CA MET A 361 -4.40 -2.32 19.86
C MET A 361 -3.31 -1.89 20.85
N GLY A 362 -3.60 -0.98 21.78
CA GLY A 362 -2.67 -0.53 22.82
C GLY A 362 -1.90 0.76 22.50
N CYS A 363 -2.18 1.46 21.40
CA CYS A 363 -1.50 2.72 21.07
C CYS A 363 -1.85 3.83 22.07
N ASN A 364 -0.88 4.21 22.92
CA ASN A 364 -1.07 5.25 23.94
C ASN A 364 -1.34 6.63 23.34
N VAL A 365 -0.67 6.98 22.23
CA VAL A 365 -0.88 8.25 21.53
C VAL A 365 -2.31 8.36 21.02
N ALA A 366 -2.86 7.27 20.49
CA ALA A 366 -4.24 7.21 20.03
C ALA A 366 -5.24 7.35 21.17
N ARG A 367 -4.97 6.75 22.34
CA ARG A 367 -5.79 6.89 23.55
C ARG A 367 -5.93 8.36 23.95
N GLU A 368 -4.82 9.07 24.04
CA GLU A 368 -4.82 10.50 24.43
C GLU A 368 -5.43 11.39 23.35
N MET A 369 -5.18 11.08 22.08
CA MET A 369 -5.81 11.81 20.97
C MET A 369 -7.32 11.62 20.94
N LEU A 370 -7.82 10.40 21.18
CA LEU A 370 -9.24 10.10 21.21
C LEU A 370 -9.95 10.92 22.27
N LYS A 371 -9.40 11.01 23.50
CA LYS A 371 -9.94 11.87 24.56
C LYS A 371 -10.06 13.31 24.09
N LYS A 372 -9.01 13.86 23.47
CA LYS A 372 -9.00 15.24 22.95
C LYS A 372 -10.06 15.44 21.86
N TRP A 373 -10.19 14.50 20.93
CA TRP A 373 -11.19 14.55 19.86
C TRP A 373 -12.62 14.47 20.41
N GLU A 374 -12.87 13.59 21.38
CA GLU A 374 -14.18 13.47 22.05
C GLU A 374 -14.55 14.75 22.80
N ILE A 375 -13.61 15.33 23.56
CA ILE A 375 -13.82 16.61 24.25
C ILE A 375 -14.13 17.74 23.26
N PHE A 376 -13.41 17.81 22.14
CA PHE A 376 -13.64 18.83 21.13
C PHE A 376 -15.00 18.65 20.44
N ALA A 377 -15.30 17.43 20.00
CA ALA A 377 -16.52 17.13 19.26
C ALA A 377 -17.80 17.24 20.12
N GLN A 378 -17.70 17.05 21.44
CA GLN A 378 -18.80 17.29 22.39
C GLN A 378 -19.23 18.76 22.47
N LYS A 379 -18.37 19.70 22.09
CA LYS A 379 -18.64 21.14 22.23
C LYS A 379 -19.53 21.72 21.15
N THR A 380 -19.85 20.99 20.09
CA THR A 380 -20.56 21.53 18.92
C THR A 380 -21.56 20.52 18.38
N CYS A 381 -22.76 20.99 18.07
CA CYS A 381 -23.80 20.17 17.45
C CYS A 381 -23.41 19.85 16.00
N GLY A 382 -23.34 18.57 15.65
CA GLY A 382 -23.00 18.08 14.32
C GLY A 382 -24.04 18.39 13.24
N ASN A 383 -25.22 18.92 13.61
CA ASN A 383 -26.25 19.38 12.68
C ASN A 383 -26.25 20.90 12.53
N CYS A 384 -26.58 21.63 13.59
CA CYS A 384 -26.81 23.08 13.53
C CYS A 384 -25.59 23.93 13.92
N GLY A 385 -24.49 23.32 14.35
CA GLY A 385 -23.28 24.05 14.77
C GLY A 385 -23.41 24.76 16.12
N LYS A 386 -24.53 24.61 16.85
CA LYS A 386 -24.71 25.17 18.21
C LYS A 386 -23.54 24.74 19.09
N LYS A 387 -22.89 25.70 19.76
CA LYS A 387 -21.87 25.44 20.76
C LYS A 387 -22.52 25.13 22.11
N VAL A 388 -21.93 24.20 22.86
CA VAL A 388 -22.41 23.82 24.18
C VAL A 388 -22.30 25.01 25.15
N GLN A 389 -23.35 25.26 25.93
CA GLN A 389 -23.33 26.24 27.04
C GLN A 389 -22.87 25.57 28.34
N ALA A 390 -22.61 26.36 29.39
CA ALA A 390 -22.28 25.82 30.71
C ALA A 390 -23.38 24.85 31.16
N ASP A 391 -22.96 23.66 31.62
CA ASP A 391 -23.79 22.55 32.10
C ASP A 391 -24.69 21.82 31.07
N GLU A 392 -24.68 22.22 29.79
CA GLU A 392 -25.40 21.52 28.72
C GLU A 392 -24.61 20.28 28.26
N LYS A 393 -25.30 19.15 28.04
CA LYS A 393 -24.69 17.93 27.46
C LYS A 393 -25.41 17.53 26.18
N PHE A 394 -24.67 17.51 25.08
CA PHE A 394 -25.19 17.06 23.79
C PHE A 394 -25.33 15.53 23.72
N LYS A 395 -26.36 15.07 23.01
CA LYS A 395 -26.64 13.66 22.77
C LYS A 395 -25.66 13.09 21.76
N GLN A 396 -24.96 12.02 22.11
CA GLN A 396 -24.04 11.34 21.21
C GLN A 396 -24.79 10.38 20.29
N CYS A 397 -24.35 10.25 19.03
CA CYS A 397 -24.80 9.16 18.16
C CYS A 397 -24.44 7.80 18.76
N SER A 398 -25.45 6.97 19.05
CA SER A 398 -25.25 5.67 19.70
C SER A 398 -24.48 4.65 18.86
N LYS A 399 -24.51 4.79 17.52
CA LYS A 399 -23.86 3.87 16.59
C LYS A 399 -22.38 4.21 16.40
N CYS A 400 -22.07 5.32 15.72
CA CYS A 400 -20.67 5.66 15.42
C CYS A 400 -19.93 6.27 16.62
N LYS A 401 -20.63 6.83 17.62
CA LYS A 401 -20.06 7.56 18.76
C LYS A 401 -19.11 8.70 18.35
N ALA A 402 -19.30 9.27 17.16
CA ALA A 402 -18.39 10.25 16.55
C ALA A 402 -19.06 11.61 16.26
N GLN A 403 -20.35 11.76 16.58
CA GLN A 403 -21.08 13.03 16.43
C GLN A 403 -22.00 13.26 17.63
N TRP A 404 -22.22 14.53 17.97
CA TRP A 404 -23.01 14.99 19.11
C TRP A 404 -24.07 16.00 18.64
N TYR A 405 -25.24 16.01 19.29
CA TYR A 405 -26.40 16.79 18.88
C TYR A 405 -27.06 17.50 20.07
N CYS A 406 -27.43 18.76 19.92
CA CYS A 406 -28.09 19.52 20.99
C CYS A 406 -29.52 19.05 21.27
N SER A 407 -30.17 18.36 20.34
CA SER A 407 -31.54 17.86 20.51
C SER A 407 -31.80 16.58 19.70
N LYS A 408 -32.95 15.92 19.94
CA LYS A 408 -33.36 14.72 19.18
C LYS A 408 -33.71 15.09 17.74
N GLU A 409 -34.28 16.27 17.55
CA GLU A 409 -34.68 16.84 16.27
C GLU A 409 -33.45 17.05 15.39
N CYS A 410 -32.41 17.71 15.93
CA CYS A 410 -31.12 17.87 15.24
C CYS A 410 -30.48 16.53 14.85
N GLN A 411 -30.60 15.51 15.71
CA GLN A 411 -30.09 14.18 15.40
C GLN A 411 -30.87 13.54 14.24
N ILE A 412 -32.20 13.63 14.22
CA ILE A 412 -33.05 13.08 13.15
C ILE A 412 -32.79 13.79 11.82
N GLU A 413 -32.67 15.12 11.86
CA GLU A 413 -32.34 15.93 10.69
C GLU A 413 -30.99 15.55 10.12
N ALA A 414 -29.91 15.53 10.92
CA ALA A 414 -28.60 15.11 10.48
C ALA A 414 -28.59 13.67 9.94
N TRP A 415 -29.35 12.77 10.59
CA TRP A 415 -29.50 11.38 10.14
C TRP A 415 -30.07 11.30 8.73
N ARG A 416 -31.13 12.08 8.44
CA ARG A 416 -31.75 12.17 7.11
C ARG A 416 -30.89 12.91 6.10
N ALA A 417 -30.16 13.94 6.53
CA ALA A 417 -29.28 14.76 5.70
C ALA A 417 -27.98 14.05 5.29
N GLY A 418 -27.72 12.84 5.82
CA GLY A 418 -26.72 11.91 5.30
C GLY A 418 -25.76 11.31 6.34
N HIS A 419 -25.90 11.66 7.63
CA HIS A 419 -25.11 11.01 8.69
C HIS A 419 -25.36 9.48 8.74
N LYS A 420 -26.54 9.01 8.33
CA LYS A 420 -26.84 7.58 8.24
C LYS A 420 -25.85 6.83 7.36
N GLN A 421 -25.52 7.37 6.18
CA GLN A 421 -24.58 6.79 5.24
C GLN A 421 -23.16 6.81 5.83
N ASP A 422 -22.69 7.98 6.29
CA ASP A 422 -21.35 8.11 6.91
C ASP A 422 -21.16 7.16 8.09
N CYS A 423 -22.19 7.05 8.95
CA CYS A 423 -22.17 6.18 10.11
C CYS A 423 -22.07 4.70 9.72
N LYS A 424 -22.69 4.28 8.61
CA LYS A 424 -22.65 2.89 8.14
C LYS A 424 -21.30 2.54 7.52
N ARG A 425 -20.76 3.42 6.68
CA ARG A 425 -19.48 3.16 5.98
C ARG A 425 -18.24 3.36 6.85
N ALA A 426 -18.37 3.94 8.05
CA ALA A 426 -17.26 4.19 8.98
C ALA A 426 -16.39 2.96 9.29
N THR A 427 -16.97 1.76 9.22
CA THR A 427 -16.30 0.49 9.52
C THR A 427 -15.71 -0.21 8.30
N ILE A 428 -15.84 0.38 7.10
CA ILE A 428 -15.27 -0.19 5.87
C ILE A 428 -13.74 -0.11 5.97
N LEU A 429 -13.09 -1.25 5.78
CA LEU A 429 -11.66 -1.40 6.06
C LEU A 429 -10.77 -0.89 4.92
N LYS A 430 -11.20 -1.05 3.67
CA LYS A 430 -10.45 -0.55 2.51
C LYS A 430 -10.89 0.86 2.15
N PHE A 431 -9.93 1.76 1.92
CA PHE A 431 -10.23 3.16 1.62
C PHE A 431 -10.98 3.32 0.28
N GLU A 432 -10.64 2.51 -0.71
CA GLU A 432 -11.32 2.50 -2.01
C GLU A 432 -12.80 2.16 -1.86
N ASP A 433 -13.09 1.06 -1.14
CA ASP A 433 -14.46 0.64 -0.83
C ASP A 433 -15.19 1.70 0.01
N TYR A 434 -14.49 2.35 0.96
CA TYR A 434 -15.03 3.42 1.78
C TYR A 434 -15.49 4.63 0.96
N LEU A 435 -14.71 5.02 -0.04
CA LEU A 435 -15.05 6.12 -0.95
C LEU A 435 -16.21 5.75 -1.89
N ASN A 436 -16.27 4.48 -2.32
CA ASN A 436 -17.28 4.00 -3.26
C ASN A 436 -18.61 3.57 -2.61
N ALA A 437 -18.63 3.32 -1.30
CA ALA A 437 -19.83 2.88 -0.58
C ALA A 437 -20.95 3.94 -0.59
N GLU A 438 -22.18 3.50 -0.83
CA GLU A 438 -23.40 4.35 -0.92
C GLU A 438 -23.88 4.95 0.40
#